data_AF-A0A937MLC9-F1
#
_entry.id   AF-A0A937MLC9-F1
#
_cell.length_a   1.000
_cell.length_b   1.000
_cell.length_c   1.000
_cell.angle_alpha   90.00
_cell.angle_beta   90.00
_cell.angle_gamma   90.00
#
_symmetry.space_group_name_H-M   'P 1'
#
loop_
_entity.id
_entity.type
_entity.pdbx_description
1 polymer ?
#
loop_
_entity_poly.entity_id
_entity_poly.type
_entity_poly.pdbx_seq_one_letter_code
_entity_poly.pdbx_strand_id
1 'polypeptide(L)'
;MANQRKIWVACGLLLAAAILLGLTRPAVAEIQSCRQLHDAVFLDEPDEVSEILESGVSVNCRNEIGQTPLMTSAEVGSLECLV
;
A
#
# COMPACT_ATOMS: atom_id res chain seq x y z
N MET A 1 -17.49 -6.45 -45.21
CA MET A 1 -16.93 -7.51 -44.33
C MET A 1 -15.66 -7.08 -43.55
N ALA A 2 -14.98 -5.98 -43.91
CA ALA A 2 -13.74 -5.55 -43.24
C ALA A 2 -13.93 -4.90 -41.85
N ASN A 3 -15.13 -4.42 -41.52
CA ASN A 3 -15.36 -3.66 -40.27
C ASN A 3 -15.56 -4.55 -39.03
N GLN A 4 -16.09 -5.76 -39.21
CA GLN A 4 -16.32 -6.71 -38.12
C GLN A 4 -15.01 -7.19 -37.48
N ARG A 5 -13.96 -7.43 -38.29
CA ARG A 5 -12.64 -7.86 -37.77
C ARG A 5 -11.95 -6.78 -36.94
N LYS A 6 -12.15 -5.49 -37.27
CA LYS A 6 -11.59 -4.35 -36.53
C LYS A 6 -12.25 -4.17 -35.17
N ILE A 7 -13.56 -4.41 -35.08
CA ILE A 7 -14.35 -4.31 -33.84
C ILE A 7 -13.91 -5.38 -32.83
N TRP A 8 -13.69 -6.61 -33.28
CA TRP A 8 -13.21 -7.71 -32.43
C TRP A 8 -11.79 -7.47 -31.89
N VAL A 9 -10.89 -6.95 -32.73
CA VAL A 9 -9.53 -6.58 -32.31
C VAL A 9 -9.56 -5.43 -31.29
N ALA A 10 -10.41 -4.41 -31.51
CA ALA A 10 -10.56 -3.29 -30.59
C ALA A 10 -11.14 -3.69 -29.23
N CYS A 11 -12.16 -4.57 -29.20
CA CYS A 11 -12.72 -5.10 -27.94
C CYS A 11 -11.70 -5.97 -27.19
N GLY A 12 -10.91 -6.79 -27.89
CA GLY A 12 -9.83 -7.56 -27.29
C GLY A 12 -8.75 -6.67 -26.66
N LEU A 13 -8.42 -5.55 -27.31
CA LEU A 13 -7.44 -4.57 -26.80
C LEU A 13 -7.95 -3.81 -25.58
N LEU A 14 -9.25 -3.48 -25.54
CA LEU A 14 -9.88 -2.83 -24.38
C LEU A 14 -9.95 -3.76 -23.16
N LEU A 15 -10.23 -5.05 -23.37
CA LEU A 15 -10.20 -6.03 -22.28
C LEU A 15 -8.77 -6.24 -21.75
N ALA A 16 -7.76 -6.30 -22.62
CA ALA A 16 -6.37 -6.39 -22.21
C ALA A 16 -5.91 -5.16 -21.41
N ALA A 17 -6.33 -3.95 -21.82
CA ALA A 17 -6.03 -2.72 -21.09
C ALA A 17 -6.71 -2.67 -19.70
N ALA A 18 -7.94 -3.16 -19.59
CA ALA A 18 -8.64 -3.27 -18.31
C ALA A 18 -7.96 -4.28 -17.35
N ILE A 19 -7.44 -5.38 -17.88
CA ILE A 19 -6.65 -6.36 -17.10
C ILE A 19 -5.32 -5.74 -16.66
N LEU A 20 -4.67 -4.96 -17.53
CA LEU A 20 -3.42 -4.26 -17.20
C LEU A 20 -3.63 -3.23 -16.07
N LEU A 21 -4.75 -2.49 -16.10
CA LEU A 21 -5.14 -1.53 -15.06
C LEU A 21 -5.59 -2.22 -13.76
N GLY A 22 -6.18 -3.41 -13.83
CA GLY A 22 -6.61 -4.18 -12.66
C GLY A 22 -5.45 -4.83 -11.89
N LEU A 23 -4.31 -5.07 -12.54
CA LEU A 23 -3.14 -5.71 -11.94
C LEU A 23 -2.08 -4.73 -11.42
N THR A 24 -2.18 -3.44 -11.75
CA THR A 24 -1.33 -2.42 -11.13
C THR A 24 -1.83 -2.16 -9.71
N ARG A 25 -1.33 -2.91 -8.72
CA ARG A 25 -1.33 -2.42 -7.33
C ARG A 25 -0.61 -1.07 -7.36
N PRO A 26 -1.29 0.05 -7.05
CA PRO A 26 -0.61 1.33 -7.06
C PRO A 26 0.42 1.30 -5.94
N ALA A 27 1.71 1.24 -6.29
CA ALA A 27 2.82 1.32 -5.32
C ALA A 27 2.72 2.57 -4.42
N VAL A 28 1.99 3.60 -4.89
CA VAL A 28 1.66 4.81 -4.13
C VAL A 28 0.84 4.49 -2.87
N ALA A 29 -0.07 3.51 -2.91
CA ALA A 29 -0.87 3.14 -1.74
C ALA A 29 0.00 2.58 -0.61
N GLU A 30 0.95 1.70 -0.94
CA GLU A 30 1.84 1.07 0.04
C GLU A 30 2.74 2.09 0.77
N ILE A 31 3.26 3.09 0.05
CA ILE A 31 4.07 4.17 0.65
C ILE A 31 3.24 5.03 1.60
N GLN A 32 1.99 5.33 1.24
CA GLN A 32 1.07 6.08 2.10
C GLN A 32 0.72 5.30 3.37
N SER A 33 0.40 4.02 3.23
CA SER A 33 0.07 3.18 4.39
C SER A 33 1.25 3.00 5.34
N CYS A 34 2.48 2.98 4.83
CA CYS A 34 3.67 2.97 5.68
C CYS A 34 3.89 4.28 6.42
N ARG A 35 3.69 5.42 5.75
CA ARG A 35 3.72 6.71 6.45
C ARG A 35 2.68 6.73 7.58
N GLN A 36 1.45 6.29 7.31
CA GLN A 36 0.40 6.20 8.32
C GLN A 36 0.80 5.31 9.50
N LEU A 37 1.43 4.15 9.25
CA LEU A 37 1.92 3.27 10.31
C LEU A 37 2.98 3.95 11.20
N HIS A 38 3.90 4.72 10.60
CA HIS A 38 4.88 5.49 11.36
C HIS A 38 4.25 6.61 12.18
N ASP A 39 3.25 7.29 11.64
CA ASP A 39 2.52 8.36 12.34
C ASP A 39 1.72 7.81 13.53
N ALA A 40 1.01 6.68 13.36
CA ALA A 40 0.27 6.01 14.44
C ALA A 40 1.19 5.56 15.58
N VAL A 41 2.36 5.01 15.25
CA VAL A 41 3.40 4.64 16.24
C VAL A 41 3.95 5.88 16.97
N PHE A 42 4.15 6.99 16.24
CA PHE A 42 4.63 8.24 16.83
C PHE A 42 3.61 8.87 17.79
N LEU A 43 2.31 8.71 17.48
CA LEU A 43 1.21 9.19 18.31
C LEU A 43 0.84 8.25 19.48
N ASP A 44 1.44 7.06 19.54
CA ASP A 44 1.15 6.01 20.54
C ASP A 44 -0.32 5.55 20.48
N GLU A 45 -0.86 5.35 19.27
CA GLU A 45 -2.24 4.91 19.02
C GLU A 45 -2.28 3.42 18.59
N PRO A 46 -2.30 2.46 19.54
CA PRO A 46 -2.18 1.02 19.23
C PRO A 46 -3.38 0.47 18.44
N ASP A 47 -4.55 1.07 18.60
CA ASP A 47 -5.76 0.71 17.85
C ASP A 47 -5.59 1.03 16.35
N GLU A 48 -5.04 2.20 16.01
CA GLU A 48 -4.78 2.61 14.62
C GLU A 48 -3.66 1.77 14.01
N VAL A 49 -2.60 1.48 14.77
CA VAL A 49 -1.53 0.55 14.36
C VAL A 49 -2.12 -0.80 13.97
N SER A 50 -3.04 -1.34 14.77
CA SER A 50 -3.68 -2.63 14.51
C SER A 50 -4.50 -2.61 13.22
N GLU A 51 -5.33 -1.59 13.01
CA GLU A 51 -6.14 -1.43 11.79
C GLU A 51 -5.26 -1.33 10.52
N ILE A 52 -4.16 -0.59 10.60
CA ILE A 52 -3.22 -0.44 9.48
C ILE A 52 -2.50 -1.77 9.18
N LEU A 53 -2.13 -2.54 10.20
CA LEU A 53 -1.52 -3.86 10.00
C LEU A 53 -2.50 -4.88 9.39
N GLU A 54 -3.78 -4.84 9.80
CA GLU A 54 -4.84 -5.66 9.21
C GLU A 54 -5.06 -5.36 7.72
N SER A 55 -4.78 -4.13 7.28
CA SER A 55 -4.85 -3.75 5.86
C SER A 55 -3.75 -4.40 4.98
N GLY A 56 -2.81 -5.14 5.60
CA GLY A 56 -1.77 -5.90 4.91
C GLY A 56 -0.48 -5.10 4.68
N VAL A 57 -0.27 -4.02 5.42
CA VAL A 57 0.97 -3.25 5.41
C VAL A 57 2.11 -4.08 5.96
N SER A 58 3.27 -3.97 5.34
CA SER A 58 4.48 -4.61 5.87
C SER A 58 4.91 -3.93 7.17
N VAL A 59 4.93 -4.67 8.27
CA VAL A 59 5.52 -4.24 9.57
C VAL A 59 6.98 -3.77 9.46
N ASN A 60 7.66 -4.20 8.39
CA ASN A 60 9.07 -3.89 8.12
C ASN A 60 9.23 -2.79 7.07
N CYS A 61 8.16 -2.08 6.70
CA CYS A 61 8.29 -1.02 5.73
C CYS A 61 9.13 0.13 6.27
N ARG A 62 9.63 0.95 5.34
CA ARG A 62 10.57 2.02 5.65
C ARG A 62 9.95 3.37 5.34
N ASN A 63 10.05 4.31 6.27
CA ASN A 63 9.73 5.71 6.02
C ASN A 63 10.79 6.40 5.14
N GLU A 64 10.62 7.70 4.91
CA GLU A 64 11.48 8.52 4.04
C GLU A 64 12.93 8.61 4.52
N ILE A 65 13.18 8.38 5.80
CA ILE A 65 14.52 8.37 6.41
C ILE A 65 15.08 6.94 6.57
N GLY A 66 14.37 5.92 6.07
CA GLY A 66 14.82 4.53 6.07
C GLY A 66 14.59 3.76 7.37
N GLN A 67 13.86 4.33 8.34
CA GLN A 67 13.52 3.67 9.59
C GLN A 67 12.34 2.72 9.40
N THR A 68 12.32 1.64 10.18
CA THR A 68 11.13 0.78 10.33
C THR A 68 10.21 1.30 11.44
N PRO A 69 8.93 0.92 11.46
CA PRO A 69 8.01 1.28 12.55
C PRO A 69 8.60 0.97 13.94
N LEU A 70 9.29 -0.17 14.07
CA LEU A 70 10.00 -0.54 15.31
C LEU A 70 11.09 0.46 15.69
N MET A 71 11.87 0.96 14.72
CA MET A 71 12.88 1.99 14.99
C MET A 71 12.23 3.30 15.45
N THR A 72 11.10 3.69 14.86
CA THR A 72 10.33 4.86 15.29
C THR A 72 9.78 4.68 16.71
N SER A 73 9.23 3.51 17.05
CA SER A 73 8.76 3.22 18.42
C SER A 73 9.88 3.32 19.47
N ALA A 74 11.09 2.89 19.11
CA ALA A 74 12.26 2.97 20.00
C ALA A 74 12.75 4.41 20.18
N GLU A 75 12.57 5.28 19.18
CA GLU A 75 12.94 6.69 19.24
C GLU A 75 11.97 7.49 20.13
N VAL A 76 10.67 7.19 20.06
CA VAL A 76 9.62 7.89 20.81
C VAL A 76 9.43 7.32 22.22
N GLY A 77 9.86 6.07 22.46
CA GLY A 77 9.66 5.37 23.74
C GLY A 77 8.34 4.60 23.82
N SER A 78 7.58 4.58 22.72
CA SER A 78 6.28 3.89 22.56
C SER A 78 6.45 2.42 22.17
N LEU A 79 7.33 1.70 22.89
CA LEU A 79 7.68 0.31 22.53
C LEU A 79 6.46 -0.62 22.58
N GLU A 80 5.47 -0.29 23.40
CA GLU A 80 4.30 -1.11 23.71
C GLU A 80 3.27 -1.15 22.56
N CYS A 81 3.32 -0.19 21.62
CA CYS A 81 2.40 -0.14 20.48
C CYS A 81 2.63 -1.21 19.40
N LEU A 82 3.80 -1.87 19.38
CA LEU A 82 4.18 -2.84 18.34
C LEU A 82 4.43 -4.27 18.86
N VAL A 83 4.06 -4.56 20.12
CA VAL A 83 4.24 -5.87 20.79
C VAL A 83 2.96 -6.67 20.78
#